data_AF-A0A7Y9LFW1-F1
#
_entry.id   AF-A0A7Y9LFW1-F1
#
_cell.length_a   1.000
_cell.length_b   1.000
_cell.length_c   1.000
_cell.angle_alpha   90.00
_cell.angle_beta   90.00
_cell.angle_gamma   90.00
#
_symmetry.space_group_name_H-M   'P 1'
#
loop_
_entity.id
_entity.type
_entity.pdbx_description
1 polymer ?
#
loop_
_entity_poly.entity_id
_entity_poly.type
_entity_poly.pdbx_seq_one_letter_code
_entity_poly.pdbx_strand_id
1 'polypeptide(L)'
;MLVLVAGLVIMFGAIPAATSSAAEVSYAGIRIVRASPGTPSVPEVTLPEGYAFVAGEKFHVASRAEYYTFIQGPRSEAGITVTVRWPGIRIADIVWRDNHLSFDRPDRDTVTFTVPVTAATTNAEQPTIQVWSSIPTVPGVQWRIEHNDPDRVAGPWTTVAWPAGQVTSVISYLVASEAVLKDSGLAATAATKGHTWYLMGFETNNTLHPDNPPHWHLSYYAGPNTSARAYLPHFWFDKLGKNYYNGMDVSGQGRLRYYVGDPAPMYDFAGNLVATTVIREDGGLDIINPEGRTYAIKPGRDATFLNEINVTRDDKPWLTIRTSDDVKRGLMIFTITDRQRPGQSRSTVYEYDRLTGVLKP
;
A
#
# COMPACT_ATOMS: atom_id res chain seq x y z
N MET A 1 65.28 65.81 -6.31
CA MET A 1 63.91 66.34 -6.41
C MET A 1 63.18 65.48 -7.43
N LEU A 2 62.47 64.44 -6.98
CA LEU A 2 61.70 63.54 -7.83
C LEU A 2 60.31 63.38 -7.18
N VAL A 3 59.28 63.65 -7.96
CA VAL A 3 57.87 63.74 -7.56
C VAL A 3 57.27 62.33 -7.46
N LEU A 4 56.60 62.04 -6.35
CA LEU A 4 55.75 60.85 -6.17
C LEU A 4 54.33 61.18 -6.70
N VAL A 5 53.82 60.40 -7.65
CA VAL A 5 52.41 60.42 -8.07
C VAL A 5 51.78 59.10 -7.63
N ALA A 6 50.78 59.18 -6.76
CA ALA A 6 49.98 58.04 -6.32
C ALA A 6 48.86 57.76 -7.34
N GLY A 7 48.85 56.56 -7.92
CA GLY A 7 47.79 56.05 -8.78
C GLY A 7 46.79 55.22 -7.98
N LEU A 8 45.53 55.67 -7.97
CA LEU A 8 44.38 55.01 -7.35
C LEU A 8 43.86 53.89 -8.28
N VAL A 9 43.92 52.64 -7.84
CA VAL A 9 43.34 51.48 -8.54
C VAL A 9 41.91 51.27 -8.06
N ILE A 10 40.93 51.50 -8.93
CA ILE A 10 39.52 51.19 -8.70
C ILE A 10 39.29 49.73 -9.10
N MET A 11 39.08 48.85 -8.12
CA MET A 11 38.62 47.48 -8.35
C MET A 11 37.10 47.49 -8.59
N PHE A 12 36.68 47.15 -9.80
CA PHE A 12 35.30 46.79 -10.11
C PHE A 12 35.00 45.41 -9.53
N GLY A 13 34.24 45.36 -8.43
CA GLY A 13 33.67 44.12 -7.91
C GLY A 13 32.55 43.63 -8.83
N ALA A 14 32.75 42.48 -9.46
CA ALA A 14 31.68 41.76 -10.16
C ALA A 14 30.67 41.26 -9.11
N ILE A 15 29.42 41.73 -9.21
CA ILE A 15 28.31 41.20 -8.43
C ILE A 15 27.99 39.81 -8.99
N PRO A 16 28.00 38.74 -8.19
CA PRO A 16 27.59 37.43 -8.67
C PRO A 16 26.12 37.48 -9.07
N ALA A 17 25.82 37.09 -10.31
CA ALA A 17 24.47 36.91 -10.77
C ALA A 17 23.77 35.89 -9.88
N ALA A 18 22.65 36.30 -9.26
CA ALA A 18 21.78 35.40 -8.54
C ALA A 18 21.24 34.36 -9.55
N THR A 19 21.76 33.14 -9.48
CA THR A 19 21.13 31.99 -10.11
C THR A 19 19.75 31.84 -9.47
N SER A 20 18.69 32.16 -10.20
CA SER A 20 17.33 31.85 -9.78
C SER A 20 17.26 30.33 -9.59
N SER A 21 17.17 29.85 -8.36
CA SER A 21 16.81 28.46 -8.14
C SER A 21 15.42 28.28 -8.73
N ALA A 22 15.26 27.36 -9.69
CA ALA A 22 13.94 26.97 -10.14
C ALA A 22 13.09 26.65 -8.90
N ALA A 23 11.91 27.25 -8.79
CA ALA A 23 11.01 26.99 -7.68
C ALA A 23 10.78 25.48 -7.59
N GLU A 24 10.92 24.92 -6.39
CA GLU A 24 10.78 23.48 -6.17
C GLU A 24 9.37 23.03 -6.58
N VAL A 25 9.30 22.14 -7.57
CA VAL A 25 8.03 21.59 -8.05
C VAL A 25 7.48 20.65 -6.99
N SER A 26 6.23 20.88 -6.59
CA SER A 26 5.48 20.04 -5.67
C SER A 26 4.30 19.39 -6.38
N TYR A 27 3.76 18.33 -5.77
CA TYR A 27 2.71 17.48 -6.35
C TYR A 27 1.50 17.36 -5.41
N ALA A 28 0.35 17.05 -6.01
CA ALA A 28 -0.86 16.60 -5.32
C ALA A 28 -1.57 15.53 -6.16
N GLY A 29 -2.10 14.49 -5.51
CA GLY A 29 -3.07 13.59 -6.12
C GLY A 29 -4.48 13.99 -5.69
N ILE A 30 -5.46 13.90 -6.58
CA ILE A 30 -6.87 14.06 -6.22
C ILE A 30 -7.70 12.92 -6.78
N ARG A 31 -8.71 12.50 -6.02
CA ARG A 31 -9.76 11.57 -6.44
C ARG A 31 -11.09 12.25 -6.40
N ILE A 32 -11.81 12.23 -7.52
CA ILE A 32 -13.15 12.77 -7.68
C ILE A 32 -14.10 11.58 -7.75
N VAL A 33 -14.94 11.44 -6.72
CA VAL A 33 -15.74 10.23 -6.49
C VAL A 33 -17.17 10.45 -6.94
N ARG A 34 -17.71 9.50 -7.71
CA ARG A 34 -19.11 9.51 -8.14
C ARG A 34 -20.02 9.09 -7.00
N ALA A 35 -21.25 9.63 -6.99
CA ALA A 35 -22.30 9.16 -6.08
C ALA A 35 -22.73 7.72 -6.35
N SER A 36 -22.53 7.22 -7.57
CA SER A 36 -22.82 5.85 -7.94
C SER A 36 -21.86 5.38 -9.04
N PRO A 37 -21.37 4.13 -8.98
CA PRO A 37 -20.56 3.57 -10.05
C PRO A 37 -21.31 3.56 -11.40
N GLY A 38 -20.59 3.81 -12.49
CA GLY A 38 -21.15 3.84 -13.83
C GLY A 38 -20.09 3.57 -14.90
N THR A 39 -20.36 3.96 -16.15
CA THR A 39 -19.36 3.87 -17.23
C THR A 39 -18.18 4.79 -16.94
N PRO A 40 -16.92 4.30 -17.01
CA PRO A 40 -15.74 5.15 -16.89
C PRO A 40 -15.78 6.34 -17.86
N SER A 41 -15.45 7.53 -17.35
CA SER A 41 -15.47 8.79 -18.09
C SER A 41 -14.56 9.79 -17.38
N VAL A 42 -14.00 10.76 -18.11
CA VAL A 42 -13.08 11.77 -17.57
C VAL A 42 -13.83 13.09 -17.39
N PRO A 43 -13.76 13.76 -16.23
CA PRO A 43 -14.30 15.10 -16.04
C PRO A 43 -13.40 16.18 -16.69
N GLU A 44 -13.96 17.35 -16.94
CA GLU A 44 -13.19 18.55 -17.23
C GLU A 44 -12.66 19.12 -15.90
N VAL A 45 -11.34 19.27 -15.78
CA VAL A 45 -10.68 19.78 -14.57
C VAL A 45 -9.88 21.02 -14.92
N THR A 46 -10.20 22.13 -14.27
CA THR A 46 -9.55 23.42 -14.44
C THR A 46 -8.64 23.71 -13.25
N LEU A 47 -7.38 24.02 -13.54
CA LEU A 47 -6.35 24.39 -12.57
C LEU A 47 -6.06 25.90 -12.67
N PRO A 48 -5.58 26.54 -11.59
CA PRO A 48 -5.14 27.93 -11.65
C PRO A 48 -3.81 28.06 -12.40
N GLU A 49 -3.48 29.28 -12.81
CA GLU A 49 -2.22 29.59 -13.47
C GLU A 49 -1.00 29.12 -12.63
N GLY A 50 0.02 28.61 -13.32
CA GLY A 50 1.23 28.07 -12.68
C GLY A 50 1.13 26.59 -12.28
N TYR A 51 -0.04 25.96 -12.41
CA TYR A 51 -0.24 24.53 -12.13
C TYR A 51 -0.61 23.78 -13.40
N ALA A 52 -0.19 22.52 -13.47
CA ALA A 52 -0.44 21.65 -14.60
C ALA A 52 -0.69 20.21 -14.15
N PHE A 53 -1.30 19.43 -15.03
CA PHE A 53 -1.39 17.98 -14.86
C PHE A 53 -0.03 17.30 -15.03
N VAL A 54 0.23 16.27 -14.23
CA VAL A 54 1.40 15.42 -14.42
C VAL A 54 1.19 14.55 -15.66
N ALA A 55 2.05 14.70 -16.68
CA ALA A 55 1.90 13.98 -17.93
C ALA A 55 1.96 12.45 -17.77
N GLY A 56 1.08 11.74 -18.48
CA GLY A 56 1.07 10.27 -18.62
C GLY A 56 -0.23 9.63 -18.14
N GLU A 57 -0.69 8.61 -18.86
CA GLU A 57 -2.01 7.98 -18.62
C GLU A 57 -2.13 7.37 -17.22
N LYS A 58 -1.02 6.86 -16.65
CA LYS A 58 -1.02 6.32 -15.28
C LYS A 58 -1.40 7.35 -14.21
N PHE A 59 -1.29 8.64 -14.52
CA PHE A 59 -1.65 9.72 -13.60
C PHE A 59 -3.07 10.25 -13.83
N HIS A 60 -3.82 9.76 -14.82
CA HIS A 60 -5.16 10.23 -15.18
C HIS A 60 -6.07 9.04 -15.46
N VAL A 61 -6.78 8.56 -14.44
CA VAL A 61 -7.50 7.29 -14.57
C VAL A 61 -8.95 7.46 -14.19
N ALA A 62 -9.83 7.05 -15.10
CA ALA A 62 -11.25 6.89 -14.85
C ALA A 62 -11.57 5.42 -14.58
N SER A 63 -12.17 5.13 -13.44
CA SER A 63 -12.79 3.86 -13.11
C SER A 63 -14.32 4.00 -13.13
N ARG A 64 -15.03 2.93 -12.77
CA ARG A 64 -16.48 2.96 -12.67
C ARG A 64 -16.93 3.88 -11.54
N ALA A 65 -16.20 3.92 -10.43
CA ALA A 65 -16.56 4.69 -9.23
C ALA A 65 -15.96 6.10 -9.18
N GLU A 66 -14.85 6.37 -9.85
CA GLU A 66 -14.10 7.62 -9.63
C GLU A 66 -13.20 7.99 -10.81
N TYR A 67 -12.69 9.22 -10.78
CA TYR A 67 -11.57 9.65 -11.60
C TYR A 67 -10.47 10.18 -10.68
N TYR A 68 -9.22 9.82 -10.91
CA TYR A 68 -8.10 10.44 -10.23
C TYR A 68 -7.13 11.11 -11.19
N THR A 69 -6.51 12.17 -10.68
CA THR A 69 -5.50 12.92 -11.41
C THR A 69 -4.38 13.40 -10.49
N PHE A 70 -3.18 13.58 -11.04
CA PHE A 70 -2.06 14.23 -10.34
C PHE A 70 -1.80 15.62 -10.92
N ILE A 71 -1.49 16.55 -10.03
CA ILE A 71 -1.20 17.96 -10.31
C ILE A 71 0.24 18.24 -9.90
N GLN A 72 0.92 19.11 -10.63
CA GLN A 72 2.24 19.65 -10.31
C GLN A 72 2.26 21.17 -10.42
N GLY A 73 3.10 21.83 -9.64
CA GLY A 73 3.28 23.28 -9.67
C GLY A 73 4.07 23.79 -8.47
N PRO A 74 4.06 25.11 -8.20
CA PRO A 74 4.64 25.68 -6.99
C PRO A 74 4.07 25.04 -5.72
N ARG A 75 4.88 24.94 -4.66
CA ARG A 75 4.40 24.49 -3.35
C ARG A 75 3.31 25.43 -2.83
N SER A 76 2.18 24.87 -2.38
CA SER A 76 1.12 25.62 -1.70
C SER A 76 0.53 24.82 -0.55
N GLU A 77 0.84 25.22 0.69
CA GLU A 77 0.26 24.66 1.92
C GLU A 77 -1.21 25.06 2.09
N ALA A 78 -1.54 26.31 1.74
CA ALA A 78 -2.92 26.81 1.73
C ALA A 78 -3.78 26.14 0.65
N GLY A 79 -3.12 25.48 -0.31
CA GLY A 79 -3.72 24.79 -1.44
C GLY A 79 -4.05 25.69 -2.62
N ILE A 80 -4.62 25.07 -3.63
CA ILE A 80 -5.07 25.70 -4.87
C ILE A 80 -6.54 25.41 -5.09
N THR A 81 -7.25 26.38 -5.66
CA THR A 81 -8.63 26.20 -6.07
C THR A 81 -8.69 25.39 -7.36
N VAL A 82 -9.34 24.23 -7.32
CA VAL A 82 -9.59 23.37 -8.47
C VAL A 82 -11.09 23.38 -8.77
N THR A 83 -11.45 23.54 -10.04
CA THR A 83 -12.84 23.42 -10.50
C THR A 83 -12.98 22.18 -11.37
N VAL A 84 -14.01 21.39 -11.11
CA VAL A 84 -14.30 20.15 -11.83
C VAL A 84 -15.71 20.24 -12.38
N ARG A 85 -15.87 20.04 -13.69
CA ARG A 85 -17.16 19.88 -14.36
C ARG A 85 -17.28 18.45 -14.87
N TRP A 86 -18.34 17.76 -14.44
CA TRP A 86 -18.61 16.37 -14.83
C TRP A 86 -20.07 16.20 -15.29
N PRO A 87 -20.37 16.51 -16.57
CA PRO A 87 -21.74 16.54 -17.06
C PRO A 87 -22.51 15.24 -16.83
N GLY A 88 -23.69 15.34 -16.21
CA GLY A 88 -24.55 14.20 -15.93
C GLY A 88 -24.07 13.26 -14.82
N ILE A 89 -22.91 13.54 -14.19
CA ILE A 89 -22.35 12.72 -13.12
C ILE A 89 -22.38 13.50 -11.80
N ARG A 90 -23.09 12.94 -10.81
CA ARG A 90 -23.12 13.51 -9.47
C ARG A 90 -21.81 13.20 -8.74
N ILE A 91 -21.01 14.23 -8.48
CA ILE A 91 -19.84 14.14 -7.58
C ILE A 91 -20.33 14.09 -6.13
N ALA A 92 -19.91 13.04 -5.41
CA ALA A 92 -20.24 12.80 -4.02
C ALA A 92 -19.10 13.18 -3.07
N ASP A 93 -17.85 13.03 -3.51
CA ASP A 93 -16.69 13.25 -2.65
C ASP A 93 -15.47 13.68 -3.45
N ILE A 94 -14.54 14.36 -2.77
CA ILE A 94 -13.22 14.73 -3.28
C ILE A 94 -12.20 14.27 -2.24
N VAL A 95 -11.30 13.37 -2.63
CA VAL A 95 -10.32 12.78 -1.72
C VAL A 95 -8.91 13.24 -2.06
N TRP A 96 -8.17 13.65 -1.03
CA TRP A 96 -6.74 13.94 -1.08
C TRP A 96 -6.05 13.24 0.09
N ARG A 97 -5.17 12.29 -0.22
CA ARG A 97 -4.58 11.34 0.73
C ARG A 97 -5.69 10.66 1.54
N ASP A 98 -5.64 10.82 2.85
CA ASP A 98 -6.58 10.31 3.84
C ASP A 98 -7.71 11.30 4.18
N ASN A 99 -7.86 12.39 3.43
CA ASN A 99 -8.80 13.47 3.71
C ASN A 99 -9.93 13.55 2.70
N HIS A 100 -11.12 13.88 3.19
CA HIS A 100 -12.26 14.31 2.39
C HIS A 100 -12.24 15.83 2.33
N LEU A 101 -12.07 16.38 1.13
CA LEU A 101 -12.05 17.82 0.91
C LEU A 101 -13.47 18.35 0.81
N SER A 102 -13.77 19.39 1.59
CA SER A 102 -14.99 20.17 1.41
C SER A 102 -14.98 20.81 0.02
N PHE A 103 -16.15 20.88 -0.60
CA PHE A 103 -16.31 21.48 -1.91
C PHE A 103 -17.63 22.25 -2.02
N ASP A 104 -17.59 23.34 -2.77
CA ASP A 104 -18.77 24.09 -3.16
C ASP A 104 -19.35 23.53 -4.45
N ARG A 105 -20.67 23.67 -4.60
CA ARG A 105 -21.39 23.20 -5.80
C ARG A 105 -22.10 24.40 -6.45
N PRO A 106 -21.40 25.16 -7.32
CA PRO A 106 -21.99 26.32 -7.99
C PRO A 106 -23.13 25.94 -8.93
N ASP A 107 -23.08 24.75 -9.55
CA ASP A 107 -24.18 24.21 -10.36
C ASP A 107 -24.26 22.67 -10.25
N ARG A 108 -25.20 22.04 -10.94
CA ARG A 108 -25.46 20.60 -10.84
C ARG A 108 -24.25 19.72 -11.17
N ASP A 109 -23.48 20.12 -12.19
CA ASP A 109 -22.42 19.31 -12.79
C ASP A 109 -21.02 19.85 -12.42
N THR A 110 -20.93 21.00 -11.74
CA THR A 110 -19.67 21.64 -11.37
C THR A 110 -19.44 21.64 -9.85
N VAL A 111 -18.23 21.33 -9.41
CA VAL A 111 -17.76 21.51 -8.04
C VAL A 111 -16.44 22.29 -8.00
N THR A 112 -16.21 23.01 -6.91
CA THR A 112 -14.97 23.73 -6.66
C THR A 112 -14.45 23.41 -5.27
N PHE A 113 -13.16 23.14 -5.12
CA PHE A 113 -12.53 22.80 -3.85
C PHE A 113 -11.08 23.28 -3.80
N THR A 114 -10.49 23.24 -2.61
CA THR A 114 -9.08 23.60 -2.40
C THR A 114 -8.27 22.36 -2.05
N VAL A 115 -7.16 22.12 -2.76
CA VAL A 115 -6.23 21.00 -2.48
C VAL A 115 -4.81 21.50 -2.20
N PRO A 116 -4.15 21.08 -1.11
CA PRO A 116 -2.73 21.35 -0.87
C PRO A 116 -1.82 20.71 -1.92
N VAL A 117 -0.80 21.44 -2.37
CA VAL A 117 0.23 20.95 -3.32
C VAL A 117 1.58 20.95 -2.61
N THR A 118 1.89 19.82 -1.97
CA THR A 118 2.95 19.75 -0.95
C THR A 118 3.84 18.52 -1.04
N ALA A 119 3.49 17.51 -1.85
CA ALA A 119 4.33 16.33 -1.97
C ALA A 119 5.58 16.61 -2.80
N ALA A 120 6.71 16.05 -2.40
CA ALA A 120 7.97 16.16 -3.15
C ALA A 120 7.97 15.30 -4.43
N THR A 121 7.13 14.26 -4.50
CA THR A 121 7.02 13.37 -5.65
C THR A 121 5.59 12.88 -5.82
N THR A 122 5.24 12.37 -7.00
CA THR A 122 3.96 11.68 -7.21
C THR A 122 3.84 10.39 -6.39
N ASN A 123 4.95 9.71 -6.09
CA ASN A 123 4.93 8.53 -5.21
C ASN A 123 4.54 8.86 -3.77
N ALA A 124 4.88 10.07 -3.28
CA ALA A 124 4.45 10.52 -1.96
C ALA A 124 2.92 10.80 -1.90
N GLU A 125 2.25 10.85 -3.05
CA GLU A 125 0.79 11.01 -3.18
C GLU A 125 0.07 9.66 -3.40
N GLN A 126 0.78 8.53 -3.30
CA GLN A 126 0.15 7.21 -3.36
C GLN A 126 -1.03 7.04 -2.37
N PRO A 127 -1.00 7.54 -1.12
CA PRO A 127 -2.14 7.44 -0.21
C PRO A 127 -3.45 8.02 -0.75
N THR A 128 -3.40 8.90 -1.75
CA THR A 128 -4.61 9.37 -2.42
C THR A 128 -5.26 8.24 -3.21
N ILE A 129 -4.49 7.53 -4.02
CA ILE A 129 -5.03 6.51 -4.94
C ILE A 129 -5.19 5.15 -4.28
N GLN A 130 -4.40 4.82 -3.26
CA GLN A 130 -4.49 3.57 -2.52
C GLN A 130 -5.60 3.62 -1.46
N VAL A 131 -6.20 2.48 -1.13
CA VAL A 131 -7.15 2.36 -0.02
C VAL A 131 -6.78 1.15 0.81
N TRP A 132 -6.24 1.43 1.99
CA TRP A 132 -5.78 0.40 2.91
C TRP A 132 -5.97 0.84 4.36
N SER A 133 -6.18 -0.13 5.24
CA SER A 133 -6.21 0.11 6.69
C SER A 133 -4.89 -0.29 7.34
N SER A 134 -4.26 0.62 8.08
CA SER A 134 -3.21 0.26 9.05
C SER A 134 -3.85 -0.44 10.23
N ILE A 135 -3.50 -1.71 10.45
CA ILE A 135 -4.10 -2.51 11.53
C ILE A 135 -3.29 -2.32 12.81
N PRO A 136 -3.93 -2.21 13.99
CA PRO A 136 -3.22 -2.18 15.26
C PRO A 136 -2.19 -3.29 15.36
N THR A 137 -0.97 -2.92 15.74
CA THR A 137 0.19 -3.79 15.66
C THR A 137 0.89 -3.95 17.01
N VAL A 138 1.74 -4.96 17.11
CA VAL A 138 2.70 -5.13 18.22
C VAL A 138 4.09 -4.66 17.79
N PRO A 139 4.99 -4.35 18.73
CA PRO A 139 6.38 -4.05 18.40
C PRO A 139 7.01 -5.10 17.47
N GLY A 140 7.80 -4.65 16.49
CA GLY A 140 8.48 -5.51 15.52
C GLY A 140 7.60 -6.02 14.38
N VAL A 141 6.33 -5.64 14.33
CA VAL A 141 5.42 -5.89 13.21
C VAL A 141 4.80 -4.57 12.77
N GLN A 142 4.61 -4.45 11.46
CA GLN A 142 3.73 -3.48 10.84
C GLN A 142 2.92 -4.25 9.80
N TRP A 143 1.66 -3.87 9.61
CA TRP A 143 0.86 -4.48 8.56
C TRP A 143 -0.31 -3.59 8.18
N ARG A 144 -0.76 -3.78 6.95
CA ARG A 144 -1.93 -3.12 6.40
C ARG A 144 -2.75 -4.09 5.56
N ILE A 145 -4.00 -3.76 5.34
CA ILE A 145 -4.92 -4.50 4.48
C ILE A 145 -5.34 -3.62 3.32
N GLU A 146 -5.04 -4.03 2.09
CA GLU A 146 -5.51 -3.40 0.85
C GLU A 146 -6.98 -3.74 0.58
N HIS A 147 -7.82 -2.71 0.44
CA HIS A 147 -9.25 -2.83 0.19
C HIS A 147 -9.57 -2.77 -1.30
N ASN A 148 -9.48 -3.94 -1.94
CA ASN A 148 -9.66 -4.08 -3.38
C ASN A 148 -11.15 -4.01 -3.76
N ASP A 149 -11.52 -3.04 -4.62
CA ASP A 149 -12.89 -2.80 -5.10
C ASP A 149 -12.99 -2.98 -6.63
N PRO A 150 -13.85 -3.87 -7.16
CA PRO A 150 -14.02 -4.07 -8.60
C PRO A 150 -14.51 -2.81 -9.35
N ASP A 151 -15.15 -1.85 -8.69
CA ASP A 151 -15.56 -0.59 -9.31
C ASP A 151 -14.43 0.46 -9.39
N ARG A 152 -13.29 0.21 -8.72
CA ARG A 152 -12.15 1.14 -8.61
C ARG A 152 -10.90 0.65 -9.33
N VAL A 153 -10.98 -0.46 -10.05
CA VAL A 153 -9.85 -1.05 -10.80
C VAL A 153 -9.18 -0.03 -11.73
N ALA A 154 -7.85 -0.12 -11.79
CA ALA A 154 -7.00 0.76 -12.60
C ALA A 154 -5.84 0.00 -13.24
N GLY A 155 -5.23 0.60 -14.27
CA GLY A 155 -4.06 0.04 -14.96
C GLY A 155 -4.32 -1.37 -15.50
N PRO A 156 -3.41 -2.34 -15.31
CA PRO A 156 -3.53 -3.68 -15.90
C PRO A 156 -4.80 -4.42 -15.45
N TRP A 157 -5.34 -4.09 -14.27
CA TRP A 157 -6.55 -4.70 -13.71
C TRP A 157 -7.82 -4.44 -14.50
N THR A 158 -7.82 -3.42 -15.37
CA THR A 158 -8.96 -3.11 -16.26
C THR A 158 -9.12 -4.10 -17.42
N THR A 159 -8.10 -4.90 -17.70
CA THR A 159 -8.03 -5.79 -18.87
C THR A 159 -8.01 -7.28 -18.53
N VAL A 160 -7.98 -7.62 -17.24
CA VAL A 160 -7.95 -8.99 -16.74
C VAL A 160 -9.22 -9.31 -15.96
N ALA A 161 -9.50 -10.60 -15.75
CA ALA A 161 -10.60 -11.01 -14.89
C ALA A 161 -10.40 -10.52 -13.46
N TRP A 162 -11.48 -10.10 -12.81
CA TRP A 162 -11.46 -9.70 -11.40
C TRP A 162 -10.95 -10.85 -10.51
N PRO A 163 -9.88 -10.65 -9.73
CA PRO A 163 -9.24 -11.71 -8.94
C PRO A 163 -9.97 -11.95 -7.61
N ALA A 164 -11.28 -12.26 -7.67
CA ALA A 164 -12.15 -12.35 -6.49
C ALA A 164 -11.60 -13.30 -5.41
N GLY A 165 -11.14 -14.49 -5.82
CA GLY A 165 -10.59 -15.46 -4.89
C GLY A 165 -9.33 -14.95 -4.19
N GLN A 166 -8.45 -14.30 -4.95
CA GLN A 166 -7.23 -13.75 -4.37
C GLN A 166 -7.47 -12.57 -3.43
N VAL A 167 -8.41 -11.69 -3.77
CA VAL A 167 -8.83 -10.58 -2.90
C VAL A 167 -9.35 -11.10 -1.57
N THR A 168 -10.10 -12.21 -1.57
CA THR A 168 -10.59 -12.80 -0.32
C THR A 168 -9.47 -13.49 0.47
N SER A 169 -8.64 -14.31 -0.19
CA SER A 169 -7.67 -15.15 0.52
C SER A 169 -6.47 -14.39 1.06
N VAL A 170 -6.08 -13.26 0.45
CA VAL A 170 -4.89 -12.51 0.88
C VAL A 170 -5.01 -12.03 2.33
N ILE A 171 -6.18 -11.54 2.74
CA ILE A 171 -6.43 -11.07 4.10
C ILE A 171 -6.23 -12.21 5.11
N SER A 172 -6.69 -13.42 4.77
CA SER A 172 -6.49 -14.60 5.60
C SER A 172 -5.01 -14.93 5.79
N TYR A 173 -4.18 -14.86 4.74
CA TYR A 173 -2.72 -15.03 4.87
C TYR A 173 -2.12 -14.00 5.81
N LEU A 174 -2.46 -12.71 5.64
CA LEU A 174 -1.92 -11.64 6.48
C LEU A 174 -2.28 -11.84 7.96
N VAL A 175 -3.53 -12.19 8.26
CA VAL A 175 -3.98 -12.47 9.64
C VAL A 175 -3.30 -13.71 10.22
N ALA A 176 -3.11 -14.79 9.44
CA ALA A 176 -2.39 -15.96 9.91
C ALA A 176 -0.91 -15.68 10.16
N SER A 177 -0.25 -14.99 9.24
CA SER A 177 1.15 -14.60 9.37
C SER A 177 1.36 -13.71 10.59
N GLU A 178 0.47 -12.76 10.86
CA GLU A 178 0.55 -11.94 12.07
C GLU A 178 0.50 -12.80 13.35
N ALA A 179 -0.44 -13.75 13.41
CA ALA A 179 -0.57 -14.63 14.56
C ALA A 179 0.69 -15.50 14.74
N VAL A 180 1.22 -16.05 13.63
CA VAL A 180 2.46 -16.84 13.63
C VAL A 180 3.65 -16.01 14.09
N LEU A 181 3.82 -14.78 13.57
CA LEU A 181 4.92 -13.90 13.96
C LEU A 181 4.90 -13.59 15.46
N LYS A 182 3.71 -13.48 16.06
CA LYS A 182 3.53 -13.29 17.51
C LYS A 182 3.88 -14.55 18.30
N ASP A 183 3.27 -15.71 17.99
CA ASP A 183 3.46 -16.95 18.77
C ASP A 183 4.86 -17.55 18.62
N SER A 184 5.49 -17.38 17.46
CA SER A 184 6.85 -17.84 17.17
C SER A 184 7.96 -17.03 17.84
N GLY A 185 7.64 -15.86 18.40
CA GLY A 185 8.63 -14.91 18.93
C GLY A 185 9.31 -14.04 17.87
N LEU A 186 9.08 -14.28 16.57
CA LEU A 186 9.70 -13.53 15.47
C LEU A 186 9.44 -12.02 15.53
N ALA A 187 8.22 -11.63 15.93
CA ALA A 187 7.85 -10.24 16.16
C ALA A 187 8.70 -9.60 17.29
N ALA A 188 8.79 -10.28 18.44
CA ALA A 188 9.54 -9.80 19.60
C ALA A 188 11.04 -9.69 19.28
N THR A 189 11.61 -10.69 18.62
CA THR A 189 13.02 -10.66 18.19
C THR A 189 13.29 -9.52 17.21
N ALA A 190 12.40 -9.27 16.26
CA ALA A 190 12.53 -8.11 15.37
C ALA A 190 12.51 -6.80 16.16
N ALA A 191 11.56 -6.65 17.10
CA ALA A 191 11.45 -5.47 17.95
C ALA A 191 12.73 -5.20 18.76
N THR A 192 13.30 -6.23 19.40
CA THR A 192 14.55 -6.10 20.18
C THR A 192 15.73 -5.65 19.32
N LYS A 193 15.75 -6.02 18.04
CA LYS A 193 16.78 -5.59 17.08
C LYS A 193 16.50 -4.22 16.46
N GLY A 194 15.36 -3.58 16.74
CA GLY A 194 14.92 -2.39 16.03
C GLY A 194 14.55 -2.67 14.55
N HIS A 195 14.24 -3.93 14.24
CA HIS A 195 13.85 -4.42 12.92
C HIS A 195 12.31 -4.53 12.84
N THR A 196 11.77 -4.81 11.67
CA THR A 196 10.31 -4.86 11.47
C THR A 196 9.91 -5.90 10.43
N TRP A 197 8.93 -6.73 10.77
CA TRP A 197 8.15 -7.49 9.81
C TRP A 197 7.07 -6.61 9.20
N TYR A 198 6.85 -6.72 7.89
CA TYR A 198 5.81 -5.99 7.18
C TYR A 198 4.91 -6.92 6.38
N LEU A 199 3.62 -6.92 6.70
CA LEU A 199 2.61 -7.71 5.99
C LEU A 199 1.76 -6.79 5.11
N MET A 200 1.60 -7.19 3.85
CA MET A 200 0.87 -6.43 2.84
C MET A 200 0.31 -7.37 1.76
N GLY A 201 -0.87 -7.08 1.23
CA GLY A 201 -1.43 -7.71 0.04
C GLY A 201 -1.06 -6.96 -1.25
N PHE A 202 -1.80 -7.25 -2.32
CA PHE A 202 -1.71 -6.53 -3.60
C PHE A 202 -2.85 -5.52 -3.71
N GLU A 203 -2.65 -4.51 -4.55
CA GLU A 203 -3.69 -3.53 -4.86
C GLU A 203 -4.11 -3.48 -6.33
N THR A 204 -5.40 -3.21 -6.57
CA THR A 204 -6.05 -3.22 -7.90
C THR A 204 -6.25 -1.84 -8.52
N ASN A 205 -5.99 -0.77 -7.76
CA ASN A 205 -6.27 0.63 -8.11
C ASN A 205 -5.01 1.52 -8.23
N ASN A 206 -3.83 1.02 -7.85
CA ASN A 206 -2.58 1.80 -7.90
C ASN A 206 -1.81 1.60 -9.22
N THR A 207 -1.78 2.62 -10.07
CA THR A 207 -1.04 2.61 -11.34
C THR A 207 0.42 3.07 -11.20
N LEU A 208 0.82 3.63 -10.06
CA LEU A 208 2.20 4.00 -9.79
C LEU A 208 3.03 2.78 -9.38
N HIS A 209 2.38 1.81 -8.75
CA HIS A 209 2.93 0.52 -8.38
C HIS A 209 1.89 -0.58 -8.67
N PRO A 210 1.77 -1.03 -9.93
CA PRO A 210 0.76 -2.01 -10.30
C PRO A 210 1.17 -3.41 -9.80
N ASP A 211 0.53 -3.89 -8.74
CA ASP A 211 0.79 -5.19 -8.11
C ASP A 211 0.19 -6.38 -8.90
N ASN A 212 0.37 -6.37 -10.22
CA ASN A 212 -0.13 -7.40 -11.13
C ASN A 212 1.02 -8.30 -11.61
N PRO A 213 0.88 -9.64 -11.56
CA PRO A 213 -0.27 -10.43 -11.10
C PRO A 213 -0.38 -10.48 -9.55
N PRO A 214 -1.54 -10.92 -8.99
CA PRO A 214 -1.77 -10.92 -7.55
C PRO A 214 -0.66 -11.63 -6.75
N HIS A 215 -0.15 -10.94 -5.72
CA HIS A 215 0.84 -11.48 -4.78
C HIS A 215 0.67 -10.85 -3.40
N TRP A 216 1.35 -11.37 -2.38
CA TRP A 216 1.35 -10.81 -1.04
C TRP A 216 2.73 -10.95 -0.40
N HIS A 217 2.93 -10.26 0.72
CA HIS A 217 4.23 -10.07 1.34
C HIS A 217 4.26 -10.50 2.80
N LEU A 218 5.33 -11.22 3.16
CA LEU A 218 5.81 -11.44 4.53
C LEU A 218 7.23 -10.88 4.61
N SER A 219 7.35 -9.56 4.56
CA SER A 219 8.62 -8.87 4.38
C SER A 219 9.36 -8.70 5.70
N TYR A 220 10.68 -8.79 5.66
CA TYR A 220 11.55 -8.50 6.80
C TYR A 220 12.49 -7.34 6.49
N TYR A 221 12.35 -6.25 7.24
CA TYR A 221 13.21 -5.07 7.17
C TYR A 221 14.20 -5.07 8.33
N ALA A 222 15.50 -4.99 8.03
CA ALA A 222 16.54 -4.82 9.04
C ALA A 222 16.66 -3.34 9.47
N GLY A 223 15.54 -2.83 9.98
CA GLY A 223 15.35 -1.47 10.47
C GLY A 223 13.88 -1.22 10.80
N PRO A 224 13.54 -0.02 11.29
CA PRO A 224 12.23 0.25 11.88
C PRO A 224 11.11 0.50 10.86
N ASN A 225 11.44 0.59 9.57
CA ASN A 225 10.49 0.95 8.51
C ASN A 225 10.95 0.46 7.13
N THR A 226 10.16 0.77 6.12
CA THR A 226 10.31 0.31 4.73
C THR A 226 11.49 0.93 3.97
N SER A 227 12.23 1.88 4.55
CA SER A 227 13.46 2.43 3.96
C SER A 227 14.71 1.58 4.21
N ALA A 228 14.62 0.61 5.13
CA ALA A 228 15.74 -0.24 5.49
C ALA A 228 16.00 -1.33 4.46
N ARG A 229 17.18 -1.96 4.54
CA ARG A 229 17.48 -3.15 3.74
C ARG A 229 16.51 -4.28 4.12
N ALA A 230 16.04 -5.03 3.13
CA ALA A 230 14.96 -5.98 3.31
C ALA A 230 15.14 -7.29 2.54
N TYR A 231 14.43 -8.30 3.04
CA TYR A 231 13.96 -9.45 2.29
C TYR A 231 12.47 -9.23 2.02
N LEU A 232 12.08 -9.23 0.75
CA LEU A 232 10.72 -8.94 0.29
C LEU A 232 10.18 -10.16 -0.47
N PRO A 233 9.67 -11.19 0.23
CA PRO A 233 8.94 -12.25 -0.42
C PRO A 233 7.74 -11.69 -1.19
N HIS A 234 7.59 -12.13 -2.43
CA HIS A 234 6.39 -11.90 -3.21
C HIS A 234 5.78 -13.28 -3.45
N PHE A 235 4.78 -13.64 -2.66
CA PHE A 235 4.10 -14.92 -2.81
C PHE A 235 2.98 -14.76 -3.83
N TRP A 236 3.19 -15.30 -5.04
CA TRP A 236 2.15 -15.39 -6.06
C TRP A 236 1.24 -16.58 -5.82
N PHE A 237 -0.05 -16.36 -6.05
CA PHE A 237 -1.08 -17.32 -5.70
C PHE A 237 -2.24 -17.35 -6.70
N ASP A 238 -2.87 -18.51 -6.79
CA ASP A 238 -3.92 -18.77 -7.78
C ASP A 238 -5.31 -18.31 -7.30
N LYS A 239 -6.33 -18.53 -8.14
CA LYS A 239 -7.72 -18.14 -7.87
C LYS A 239 -8.36 -18.85 -6.67
N LEU A 240 -7.76 -19.93 -6.18
CA LEU A 240 -8.19 -20.67 -4.98
C LEU A 240 -7.39 -20.27 -3.73
N GLY A 241 -6.49 -19.30 -3.88
CA GLY A 241 -5.63 -18.82 -2.83
C GLY A 241 -4.32 -19.60 -2.67
N LYS A 242 -3.99 -20.54 -3.56
CA LYS A 242 -2.83 -21.41 -3.40
C LYS A 242 -1.55 -20.72 -3.87
N ASN A 243 -0.57 -20.56 -2.97
CA ASN A 243 0.75 -20.08 -3.34
C ASN A 243 1.45 -21.10 -4.25
N TYR A 244 2.13 -20.62 -5.29
CA TYR A 244 2.87 -21.48 -6.22
C TYR A 244 4.29 -21.00 -6.52
N TYR A 245 4.61 -19.75 -6.19
CA TYR A 245 5.90 -19.14 -6.46
C TYR A 245 6.20 -18.02 -5.46
N ASN A 246 7.44 -17.98 -4.97
CA ASN A 246 7.98 -16.85 -4.22
C ASN A 246 9.16 -16.24 -4.98
N GLY A 247 8.97 -15.04 -5.49
CA GLY A 247 10.06 -14.19 -5.98
C GLY A 247 10.49 -13.25 -4.87
N MET A 248 11.54 -13.62 -4.15
CA MET A 248 12.00 -12.86 -3.00
C MET A 248 13.03 -11.81 -3.43
N ASP A 249 12.65 -10.54 -3.41
CA ASP A 249 13.59 -9.45 -3.69
C ASP A 249 14.44 -9.18 -2.43
N VAL A 250 15.76 -9.21 -2.59
CA VAL A 250 16.71 -9.03 -1.48
C VAL A 250 17.62 -7.85 -1.74
N SER A 251 17.70 -6.92 -0.79
CA SER A 251 18.51 -5.71 -0.92
C SER A 251 19.98 -6.02 -1.18
N GLY A 252 20.45 -5.64 -2.38
CA GLY A 252 21.82 -5.85 -2.84
C GLY A 252 22.08 -7.20 -3.50
N GLN A 253 21.07 -8.07 -3.64
CA GLN A 253 21.21 -9.39 -4.30
C GLN A 253 20.24 -9.59 -5.47
N GLY A 254 19.22 -8.72 -5.62
CA GLY A 254 18.19 -8.88 -6.64
C GLY A 254 17.16 -9.94 -6.25
N ARG A 255 16.50 -10.54 -7.25
CA ARG A 255 15.40 -11.49 -7.04
C ARG A 255 15.88 -12.93 -6.94
N LEU A 256 15.60 -13.56 -5.82
CA LEU A 256 15.72 -15.00 -5.63
C LEU A 256 14.38 -15.67 -5.99
N ARG A 257 14.44 -16.94 -6.41
CA ARG A 257 13.27 -17.68 -6.91
C ARG A 257 13.11 -18.97 -6.11
N TYR A 258 11.94 -19.15 -5.53
CA TYR A 258 11.60 -20.34 -4.76
C TYR A 258 10.22 -20.87 -5.19
N TYR A 259 10.11 -22.17 -5.38
CA TYR A 259 8.88 -22.86 -5.77
C TYR A 259 8.37 -23.75 -4.63
N VAL A 260 7.33 -24.52 -4.91
CA VAL A 260 6.78 -25.54 -3.99
C VAL A 260 7.91 -26.46 -3.51
N GLY A 261 8.03 -26.61 -2.18
CA GLY A 261 9.03 -27.43 -1.52
C GLY A 261 10.39 -26.75 -1.30
N ASP A 262 10.68 -25.64 -1.98
CA ASP A 262 11.96 -24.95 -1.82
C ASP A 262 12.02 -24.20 -0.48
N PRO A 263 13.07 -24.40 0.34
CA PRO A 263 13.31 -23.55 1.50
C PRO A 263 13.80 -22.18 1.06
N ALA A 264 13.07 -21.15 1.49
CA ALA A 264 13.37 -19.75 1.25
C ALA A 264 13.81 -19.08 2.57
N PRO A 265 15.10 -19.12 2.93
CA PRO A 265 15.61 -18.54 4.16
C PRO A 265 15.70 -17.00 4.04
N MET A 266 15.36 -16.33 5.13
CA MET A 266 15.56 -14.90 5.32
C MET A 266 16.58 -14.71 6.45
N TYR A 267 17.58 -13.89 6.19
CA TYR A 267 18.60 -13.52 7.17
C TYR A 267 18.47 -12.05 7.51
N ASP A 268 18.91 -11.66 8.70
CA ASP A 268 19.25 -10.27 8.91
C ASP A 268 20.56 -9.92 8.16
N PHE A 269 20.81 -8.63 7.97
CA PHE A 269 22.01 -8.18 7.26
C PHE A 269 23.30 -8.24 8.10
N ALA A 270 23.22 -8.85 9.29
CA ALA A 270 24.36 -9.30 10.08
C ALA A 270 24.63 -10.81 9.88
N GLY A 271 23.82 -11.51 9.07
CA GLY A 271 23.99 -12.91 8.71
C GLY A 271 23.25 -13.91 9.62
N ASN A 272 22.43 -13.45 10.56
CA ASN A 272 21.67 -14.35 11.42
C ASN A 272 20.38 -14.79 10.73
N LEU A 273 20.06 -16.09 10.78
CA LEU A 273 18.78 -16.58 10.29
C LEU A 273 17.64 -15.93 11.08
N VAL A 274 16.65 -15.43 10.35
CA VAL A 274 15.46 -14.78 10.90
C VAL A 274 14.27 -15.71 10.81
N ALA A 275 14.00 -16.26 9.64
CA ALA A 275 12.99 -17.30 9.44
C ALA A 275 13.28 -18.03 8.12
N THR A 276 12.70 -19.21 7.95
CA THR A 276 12.62 -19.89 6.66
C THR A 276 11.16 -20.05 6.28
N THR A 277 10.84 -19.79 5.01
CA THR A 277 9.51 -20.07 4.47
C THR A 277 9.56 -21.20 3.44
N VAL A 278 8.52 -22.03 3.37
CA VAL A 278 8.40 -23.10 2.36
C VAL A 278 6.98 -23.09 1.81
N ILE A 279 6.82 -23.02 0.49
CA ILE A 279 5.52 -23.20 -0.14
C ILE A 279 5.18 -24.70 -0.13
N ARG A 280 4.02 -25.06 0.39
CA ARG A 280 3.55 -26.44 0.53
C ARG A 280 2.90 -26.95 -0.75
N GLU A 281 2.85 -28.27 -0.95
CA GLU A 281 2.16 -28.90 -2.09
C GLU A 281 0.66 -28.56 -2.15
N ASP A 282 0.03 -28.32 -1.00
CA ASP A 282 -1.37 -27.91 -0.90
C ASP A 282 -1.60 -26.42 -1.23
N GLY A 283 -0.53 -25.67 -1.55
CA GLY A 283 -0.55 -24.21 -1.77
C GLY A 283 -0.39 -23.38 -0.50
N GLY A 284 -0.27 -24.04 0.66
CA GLY A 284 -0.03 -23.39 1.94
C GLY A 284 1.39 -22.85 2.09
N LEU A 285 1.67 -22.37 3.29
CA LEU A 285 2.98 -21.79 3.62
C LEU A 285 3.43 -22.30 4.99
N ASP A 286 4.63 -22.86 5.05
CA ASP A 286 5.32 -23.09 6.32
C ASP A 286 6.17 -21.87 6.66
N ILE A 287 6.12 -21.43 7.92
CA ILE A 287 6.98 -20.41 8.51
C ILE A 287 7.73 -21.07 9.66
N ILE A 288 9.05 -21.15 9.52
CA ILE A 288 9.95 -21.86 10.41
C ILE A 288 10.84 -20.84 11.09
N ASN A 289 10.81 -20.82 12.43
CA ASN A 289 11.68 -19.92 13.19
C ASN A 289 13.11 -20.49 13.32
N PRO A 290 14.10 -19.71 13.79
CA PRO A 290 15.49 -20.17 13.88
C PRO A 290 15.71 -21.37 14.82
N GLU A 291 14.81 -21.60 15.78
CA GLU A 291 14.86 -22.79 16.66
C GLU A 291 14.23 -24.04 16.03
N GLY A 292 13.70 -23.94 14.81
CA GLY A 292 13.08 -25.05 14.07
C GLY A 292 11.60 -25.28 14.39
N ARG A 293 10.96 -24.42 15.18
CA ARG A 293 9.49 -24.48 15.37
C ARG A 293 8.80 -24.14 14.07
N THR A 294 7.85 -24.98 13.66
CA THR A 294 7.18 -24.86 12.37
C THR A 294 5.72 -24.51 12.55
N TYR A 295 5.29 -23.46 11.86
CA TYR A 295 3.89 -23.10 11.72
C TYR A 295 3.45 -23.29 10.28
N ALA A 296 2.41 -24.08 10.05
CA ALA A 296 1.88 -24.33 8.71
C ALA A 296 0.55 -23.63 8.52
N ILE A 297 0.47 -22.72 7.56
CA ILE A 297 -0.77 -22.13 7.05
C ILE A 297 -1.30 -23.05 5.96
N LYS A 298 -2.47 -23.64 6.18
CA LYS A 298 -3.07 -24.72 5.40
C LYS A 298 -4.46 -24.34 4.90
N PRO A 299 -4.95 -24.96 3.82
CA PRO A 299 -6.28 -24.68 3.32
C PRO A 299 -7.37 -25.04 4.36
N GLY A 300 -8.53 -24.42 4.17
CA GLY A 300 -9.75 -24.72 4.91
C GLY A 300 -10.34 -26.09 4.58
N ARG A 301 -11.53 -26.35 5.13
CA ARG A 301 -12.26 -27.61 4.91
C ARG A 301 -12.57 -27.94 3.45
N ASP A 302 -12.67 -26.92 2.59
CA ASP A 302 -12.96 -27.08 1.15
C ASP A 302 -11.71 -27.24 0.28
N ALA A 303 -10.53 -27.41 0.91
CA ALA A 303 -9.23 -27.48 0.24
C ALA A 303 -8.84 -26.20 -0.54
N THR A 304 -9.44 -25.06 -0.19
CA THR A 304 -9.08 -23.72 -0.67
C THR A 304 -8.68 -22.79 0.48
N PHE A 305 -8.21 -21.59 0.15
CA PHE A 305 -7.91 -20.54 1.14
C PHE A 305 -8.94 -19.39 1.10
N LEU A 306 -10.11 -19.61 0.49
CA LEU A 306 -11.06 -18.54 0.22
C LEU A 306 -11.90 -18.16 1.44
N ASN A 307 -12.48 -19.15 2.11
CA ASN A 307 -13.45 -18.91 3.19
C ASN A 307 -12.87 -19.09 4.58
N GLU A 308 -11.85 -19.94 4.67
CA GLU A 308 -11.29 -20.44 5.91
C GLU A 308 -9.87 -20.92 5.64
N ILE A 309 -8.98 -20.66 6.58
CA ILE A 309 -7.65 -21.27 6.61
C ILE A 309 -7.41 -21.89 7.97
N ASN A 310 -6.57 -22.91 8.01
CA ASN A 310 -6.17 -23.58 9.24
C ASN A 310 -4.68 -23.35 9.49
N VAL A 311 -4.30 -23.16 10.74
CA VAL A 311 -2.90 -23.05 11.15
C VAL A 311 -2.58 -24.18 12.10
N THR A 312 -1.49 -24.90 11.82
CA THR A 312 -0.90 -25.87 12.77
C THR A 312 0.39 -25.31 13.36
N ARG A 313 0.68 -25.71 14.60
CA ARG A 313 1.94 -25.46 15.29
C ARG A 313 2.59 -26.79 15.60
N ASP A 314 3.74 -27.07 15.00
CA ASP A 314 4.44 -28.36 15.07
C ASP A 314 3.47 -29.53 14.83
N ASP A 315 2.78 -29.47 13.69
CA ASP A 315 1.74 -30.40 13.23
C ASP A 315 0.48 -30.53 14.12
N LYS A 316 0.41 -29.82 15.25
CA LYS A 316 -0.78 -29.79 16.09
C LYS A 316 -1.74 -28.70 15.63
N PRO A 317 -3.05 -28.96 15.50
CA PRO A 317 -4.03 -27.91 15.19
C PRO A 317 -3.94 -26.75 16.18
N TRP A 318 -3.90 -25.52 15.67
CA TRP A 318 -3.77 -24.32 16.49
C TRP A 318 -4.89 -23.31 16.22
N LEU A 319 -4.99 -22.76 15.00
CA LEU A 319 -6.00 -21.75 14.68
C LEU A 319 -6.87 -22.20 13.50
N THR A 320 -8.12 -21.74 13.50
CA THR A 320 -8.94 -21.61 12.29
C THR A 320 -9.26 -20.13 12.12
N ILE A 321 -9.00 -19.57 10.94
CA ILE A 321 -9.15 -18.15 10.65
C ILE A 321 -10.16 -17.99 9.51
N ARG A 322 -11.07 -17.03 9.66
CA ARG A 322 -11.99 -16.57 8.62
C ARG A 322 -11.93 -15.06 8.56
N THR A 323 -11.91 -14.52 7.35
CA THR A 323 -11.86 -13.09 7.11
C THR A 323 -12.91 -12.67 6.10
N SER A 324 -13.45 -11.47 6.24
CA SER A 324 -14.29 -10.85 5.22
C SER A 324 -14.01 -9.36 5.14
N ASP A 325 -14.10 -8.81 3.94
CA ASP A 325 -13.99 -7.37 3.70
C ASP A 325 -15.12 -6.89 2.79
N ASP A 326 -16.01 -6.07 3.34
CA ASP A 326 -17.10 -5.42 2.62
C ASP A 326 -16.69 -3.97 2.31
N VAL A 327 -16.00 -3.81 1.18
CA VAL A 327 -15.50 -2.52 0.69
C VAL A 327 -16.60 -1.50 0.42
N LYS A 328 -17.86 -1.93 0.23
CA LYS A 328 -18.98 -1.01 0.01
C LYS A 328 -19.48 -0.42 1.31
N ARG A 329 -19.42 -1.19 2.40
CA ARG A 329 -19.80 -0.74 3.75
C ARG A 329 -18.63 -0.20 4.56
N GLY A 330 -17.39 -0.45 4.15
CA GLY A 330 -16.21 -0.10 4.94
C GLY A 330 -16.11 -0.97 6.20
N LEU A 331 -16.32 -2.29 6.05
CA LEU A 331 -16.40 -3.23 7.17
C LEU A 331 -15.53 -4.45 6.91
N MET A 332 -14.55 -4.66 7.79
CA MET A 332 -13.67 -5.82 7.76
C MET A 332 -13.80 -6.63 9.04
N ILE A 333 -13.90 -7.95 8.93
CA ILE A 333 -14.12 -8.85 10.07
C ILE A 333 -13.06 -9.94 10.08
N PHE A 334 -12.43 -10.13 11.23
CA PHE A 334 -11.52 -11.25 11.50
C PHE A 334 -12.13 -12.16 12.55
N THR A 335 -12.35 -13.42 12.22
CA THR A 335 -12.74 -14.45 13.18
C THR A 335 -11.59 -15.45 13.35
N ILE A 336 -11.04 -15.54 14.55
CA ILE A 336 -9.92 -16.41 14.89
C ILE A 336 -10.37 -17.35 15.99
N THR A 337 -10.42 -18.64 15.69
CA THR A 337 -10.80 -19.72 16.62
C THR A 337 -9.55 -20.47 17.07
N ASP A 338 -9.21 -20.41 18.36
CA ASP A 338 -8.17 -21.25 18.96
C ASP A 338 -8.71 -22.69 19.12
N ARG A 339 -8.09 -23.63 18.42
CA ARG A 339 -8.49 -25.04 18.37
C ARG A 339 -8.08 -25.83 19.62
N GLN A 340 -7.11 -25.33 20.37
CA GLN A 340 -6.66 -25.92 21.62
C GLN A 340 -7.42 -25.32 22.81
N ARG A 341 -7.90 -24.07 22.67
CA ARG A 341 -8.69 -23.36 23.68
C ARG A 341 -9.90 -22.67 23.04
N PRO A 342 -10.96 -23.42 22.68
CA PRO A 342 -12.11 -22.87 21.94
C PRO A 342 -12.77 -21.65 22.59
N GLY A 343 -12.77 -21.56 23.93
CA GLY A 343 -13.26 -20.40 24.69
C GLY A 343 -12.46 -19.11 24.50
N GLN A 344 -11.31 -19.16 23.80
CA GLN A 344 -10.50 -17.99 23.43
C GLN A 344 -10.73 -17.55 21.97
N SER A 345 -11.76 -18.08 21.31
CA SER A 345 -12.15 -17.60 19.98
C SER A 345 -12.53 -16.13 20.04
N ARG A 346 -11.97 -15.33 19.13
CA ARG A 346 -12.23 -13.89 19.03
C ARG A 346 -12.78 -13.54 17.65
N SER A 347 -13.73 -12.61 17.64
CA SER A 347 -14.14 -11.92 16.42
C SER A 347 -13.84 -10.45 16.61
N THR A 348 -13.07 -9.87 15.69
CA THR A 348 -12.74 -8.45 15.68
C THR A 348 -13.37 -7.84 14.45
N VAL A 349 -14.09 -6.74 14.65
CA VAL A 349 -14.74 -5.97 13.60
C VAL A 349 -14.00 -4.64 13.50
N TYR A 350 -13.58 -4.30 12.29
CA TYR A 350 -12.97 -3.04 11.94
C TYR A 350 -13.92 -2.30 11.01
N GLU A 351 -14.35 -1.12 11.42
CA GLU A 351 -14.97 -0.17 10.51
C GLU A 351 -13.89 0.77 9.97
N TYR A 352 -13.99 1.10 8.69
CA TYR A 352 -13.07 2.02 8.04
C TYR A 352 -13.81 2.93 7.07
N ASP A 353 -13.17 4.04 6.71
CA ASP A 353 -13.66 4.87 5.63
C ASP A 353 -13.42 4.17 4.28
N ARG A 354 -14.50 3.88 3.54
CA ARG A 354 -14.44 3.12 2.28
C ARG A 354 -13.62 3.79 1.16
N LEU A 355 -13.35 5.10 1.26
CA LEU A 355 -12.63 5.86 0.26
C LEU A 355 -11.16 6.06 0.61
N THR A 356 -10.79 6.07 1.90
CA THR A 356 -9.40 6.32 2.34
C THR A 356 -8.77 5.12 3.02
N GLY A 357 -9.57 4.18 3.54
CA GLY A 357 -9.11 3.02 4.30
C GLY A 357 -8.78 3.35 5.76
N VAL A 358 -8.95 4.60 6.19
CA VAL A 358 -8.70 5.01 7.57
C VAL A 358 -9.66 4.29 8.51
N LEU A 359 -9.12 3.60 9.51
CA LEU A 359 -9.91 2.93 10.55
C LEU A 359 -10.70 3.96 11.37
N LYS A 360 -11.95 3.63 11.67
CA LYS A 360 -12.79 4.42 12.59
C LYS A 360 -12.47 4.05 14.05
N PRO A 361 -12.58 5.00 14.99
CA PRO A 361 -12.35 4.77 16.42
C PRO A 361 -13.24 3.71 17.06
#